data_AF-A0A8H7FPS4-F1
#
_entry.id   AF-A0A8H7FPS4-F1
#
_cell.length_a   1.000
_cell.length_b   1.000
_cell.length_c   1.000
_cell.angle_alpha   90.00
_cell.angle_beta   90.00
_cell.angle_gamma   90.00
#
_symmetry.space_group_name_H-M   'P 1'
#
loop_
_entity.id
_entity.type
_entity.pdbx_description
1 polymer ?
#
loop_
_entity_poly.entity_id
_entity_poly.type
_entity_poly.pdbx_seq_one_letter_code
_entity_poly.pdbx_strand_id
1 'polypeptide(L)'
;LQHFGRLCIVLSIILHPLHRLHPILHHSGNHVIAFWPTYLLTESNYPEWAANTKALLQSLKLWRLVSGVQTKPTAASGTTKSSPDPVEEWQDHSERACGILALSISPGQKPHITGCSDDPVKICTALKDVHEAKQPGNRFNAYSDLFSIRKEPDESLSLLIMCSEHCMQLIKNLRTSTFTLESLDDELQCMTLIRALLDEFDHFASTLIITNKLDKSSHVGGRTF
;
A
#
# COMPACT_ATOMS: atom_id res chain seq x y z
N LEU A 1 -3.02 9.32 -40.60
CA LEU A 1 -3.54 8.40 -39.56
C LEU A 1 -2.58 8.14 -38.38
N GLN A 2 -1.29 8.51 -38.42
CA GLN A 2 -0.35 8.25 -37.31
C GLN A 2 -0.39 9.25 -36.13
N HIS A 3 -1.07 10.40 -36.26
CA HIS A 3 -1.15 11.41 -35.20
C HIS A 3 -2.32 11.23 -34.21
N PHE A 4 -3.36 10.45 -34.57
CA PHE A 4 -4.53 10.23 -33.70
C PHE A 4 -4.27 9.16 -32.62
N GLY A 5 -3.51 8.11 -32.93
CA GLY A 5 -3.21 7.03 -31.97
C GLY A 5 -2.32 7.46 -30.80
N ARG A 6 -1.43 8.45 -31.00
CA ARG A 6 -0.55 8.96 -29.94
C ARG A 6 -1.29 9.88 -28.96
N LEU A 7 -2.30 10.63 -29.41
CA LEU A 7 -3.12 11.45 -28.52
C LEU A 7 -4.01 10.59 -27.61
N CYS A 8 -4.57 9.49 -28.12
CA CYS A 8 -5.39 8.58 -27.31
C CYS A 8 -4.59 7.86 -26.22
N ILE A 9 -3.37 7.39 -26.51
CA ILE A 9 -2.53 6.71 -25.50
C ILE A 9 -2.05 7.69 -24.43
N VAL A 10 -1.66 8.90 -24.81
CA VAL A 10 -1.27 9.95 -23.85
C VAL A 10 -2.47 10.42 -23.02
N LEU A 11 -3.67 10.54 -23.61
CA LEU A 11 -4.90 10.78 -22.84
C LEU A 11 -5.20 9.63 -21.88
N SER A 12 -5.07 8.36 -22.29
CA SER A 12 -5.36 7.20 -21.44
C SER A 12 -4.40 7.05 -20.27
N ILE A 13 -3.16 7.52 -20.38
CA ILE A 13 -2.15 7.52 -19.30
C ILE A 13 -2.35 8.75 -18.38
N ILE A 14 -2.70 9.92 -18.94
CA ILE A 14 -2.93 11.16 -18.17
C ILE A 14 -4.31 11.18 -17.47
N LEU A 15 -5.34 10.54 -18.04
CA LEU A 15 -6.69 10.45 -17.47
C LEU A 15 -6.92 9.21 -16.59
N HIS A 16 -6.02 8.22 -16.62
CA HIS A 16 -6.15 7.03 -15.76
C HIS A 16 -6.24 7.32 -14.25
N PRO A 17 -5.54 8.35 -13.72
CA PRO A 17 -5.72 8.77 -12.33
C PRO A 17 -7.02 9.58 -12.12
N LEU A 18 -7.42 10.39 -13.10
CA LEU A 18 -8.55 11.31 -12.98
C LEU A 18 -9.92 10.63 -13.08
N HIS A 19 -10.05 9.57 -13.88
CA HIS A 19 -11.27 8.76 -13.95
C HIS A 19 -11.56 7.97 -12.65
N ARG A 20 -10.57 7.81 -11.77
CA ARG A 20 -10.70 7.10 -10.49
C ARG A 20 -11.17 8.00 -9.33
N LEU A 21 -11.22 9.32 -9.55
CA LEU A 21 -11.70 10.30 -8.57
C LEU A 21 -13.16 10.72 -8.81
N HIS A 22 -13.84 10.14 -9.80
CA HIS A 22 -15.27 10.33 -10.00
C HIS A 22 -16.03 9.05 -9.65
N PRO A 23 -17.18 9.17 -8.95
CA PRO A 23 -18.00 8.01 -8.66
C PRO A 23 -18.56 7.42 -9.95
N ILE A 24 -18.47 6.11 -10.08
CA ILE A 24 -19.23 5.35 -11.07
C ILE A 24 -20.69 5.43 -10.63
N LEU A 25 -21.52 6.07 -11.44
CA LEU A 25 -22.95 6.22 -11.16
C LEU A 25 -23.68 5.01 -11.74
N HIS A 26 -24.22 4.17 -10.86
CA HIS A 26 -25.15 3.11 -11.24
C HIS A 26 -26.59 3.60 -11.00
N HIS A 27 -27.40 3.59 -12.05
CA HIS A 27 -28.80 3.99 -11.98
C HIS A 27 -29.67 2.73 -11.78
N SER A 28 -30.40 2.66 -10.66
CA SER A 28 -31.44 1.64 -10.42
C SER A 28 -32.75 2.34 -10.05
N GLY A 29 -33.67 2.42 -11.02
CA GLY A 29 -34.88 3.23 -10.89
C GLY A 29 -34.56 4.72 -10.67
N ASN A 30 -35.19 5.35 -9.67
CA ASN A 30 -34.92 6.75 -9.30
C ASN A 30 -33.70 6.93 -8.37
N HIS A 31 -32.98 5.85 -8.04
CA HIS A 31 -31.81 5.92 -7.17
C HIS A 31 -30.51 5.90 -7.97
N VAL A 32 -29.65 6.88 -7.69
CA VAL A 32 -28.27 6.94 -8.20
C VAL A 32 -27.33 6.43 -7.12
N ILE A 33 -26.70 5.29 -7.35
CA ILE A 33 -25.69 4.73 -6.45
C ILE A 33 -24.32 5.15 -6.98
N ALA A 34 -23.58 5.89 -6.18
CA ALA A 34 -22.22 6.35 -6.49
C ALA A 34 -21.19 5.36 -5.92
N PHE A 35 -20.50 4.63 -6.80
CA PHE A 35 -19.41 3.73 -6.42
C PHE A 35 -18.06 4.40 -6.64
N TRP A 36 -17.24 4.49 -5.60
CA TRP A 36 -15.90 5.06 -5.71
C TRP A 36 -14.91 3.92 -5.96
N PRO A 37 -14.24 3.87 -7.12
CA PRO A 37 -13.27 2.81 -7.39
C PRO A 37 -12.09 2.93 -6.40
N THR A 38 -11.94 1.94 -5.53
CA THR A 38 -10.79 1.83 -4.62
C THR A 38 -9.58 1.33 -5.40
N TYR A 39 -8.40 1.87 -5.08
CA TYR A 39 -7.14 1.26 -5.50
C TYR A 39 -6.86 0.10 -4.54
N LEU A 40 -6.62 -1.10 -5.06
CA LEU A 40 -6.50 -2.30 -4.22
C LEU A 40 -5.06 -2.44 -3.71
N LEU A 41 -4.89 -2.52 -2.39
CA LEU A 41 -3.61 -2.83 -1.73
C LEU A 41 -3.25 -4.29 -1.94
N THR A 42 -2.06 -4.53 -2.46
CA THR A 42 -1.39 -5.81 -2.60
C THR A 42 -0.10 -5.82 -1.78
N GLU A 43 0.65 -6.91 -1.84
CA GLU A 43 1.95 -7.04 -1.15
C GLU A 43 2.99 -5.99 -1.57
N SER A 44 2.91 -5.48 -2.82
CA SER A 44 4.01 -4.75 -3.46
C SER A 44 3.67 -3.32 -3.92
N ASN A 45 2.44 -2.85 -3.70
CA ASN A 45 1.98 -1.55 -4.24
C ASN A 45 1.56 -0.53 -3.15
N TYR A 46 2.03 -0.71 -1.91
CA TYR A 46 1.65 0.16 -0.81
C TYR A 46 1.86 1.67 -1.08
N PRO A 47 2.96 2.13 -1.69
CA PRO A 47 3.15 3.56 -1.98
C PRO A 47 2.08 4.13 -2.93
N GLU A 48 1.76 3.43 -4.01
CA GLU A 48 0.70 3.80 -4.94
C GLU A 48 -0.66 3.77 -4.24
N TRP A 49 -0.92 2.70 -3.49
CA TRP A 49 -2.14 2.56 -2.72
C TRP A 49 -2.30 3.71 -1.72
N ALA A 50 -1.28 4.04 -0.94
CA ALA A 50 -1.31 5.10 0.04
C ALA A 50 -1.59 6.46 -0.61
N ALA A 51 -0.96 6.74 -1.75
CA ALA A 51 -1.20 7.98 -2.50
C ALA A 51 -2.63 8.07 -3.06
N ASN A 52 -3.12 7.00 -3.70
CA ASN A 52 -4.46 6.96 -4.29
C ASN A 52 -5.57 6.98 -3.22
N THR A 53 -5.41 6.18 -2.16
CA THR A 53 -6.35 6.12 -1.03
C THR A 53 -6.40 7.45 -0.29
N LYS A 54 -5.26 8.13 -0.09
CA LYS A 54 -5.22 9.50 0.42
C LYS A 54 -6.01 10.46 -0.47
N ALA A 55 -5.78 10.43 -1.79
CA ALA A 55 -6.49 11.31 -2.72
C ALA A 55 -8.02 11.09 -2.70
N LEU A 56 -8.45 9.82 -2.65
CA LEU A 56 -9.86 9.45 -2.50
C LEU A 56 -10.45 9.95 -1.18
N LEU A 57 -9.76 9.74 -0.06
CA LEU A 57 -10.24 10.22 1.24
C LEU A 57 -10.25 11.76 1.31
N GLN A 58 -9.35 12.45 0.61
CA GLN A 58 -9.35 13.91 0.50
C GLN A 58 -10.55 14.42 -0.30
N SER A 59 -10.86 13.80 -1.45
CA SER A 59 -12.03 14.19 -2.26
C SER A 59 -13.36 14.00 -1.50
N LEU A 60 -13.37 13.05 -0.57
CA LEU A 60 -14.50 12.75 0.30
C LEU A 60 -14.50 13.54 1.63
N LYS A 61 -13.53 14.44 1.85
CA LYS A 61 -13.34 15.19 3.10
C LYS A 61 -13.08 14.33 4.36
N LEU A 62 -12.68 13.07 4.18
CA LEU A 62 -12.43 12.11 5.27
C LEU A 62 -10.96 12.12 5.73
N TRP A 63 -10.03 12.63 4.91
CA TRP A 63 -8.60 12.51 5.20
C TRP A 63 -8.16 13.11 6.54
N ARG A 64 -8.76 14.23 6.98
CA ARG A 64 -8.41 14.85 8.26
C ARG A 64 -8.70 13.94 9.44
N LEU A 65 -9.77 13.15 9.36
CA LEU A 65 -10.11 12.12 10.34
C LEU A 65 -9.11 10.96 10.27
N VAL A 66 -8.87 10.40 9.08
CA VAL A 66 -7.98 9.24 8.89
C VAL A 66 -6.52 9.53 9.27
N SER A 67 -6.05 10.75 9.02
CA SER A 67 -4.71 11.22 9.43
C SER A 67 -4.60 11.56 10.91
N GLY A 68 -5.69 11.47 11.68
CA GLY A 68 -5.74 11.81 13.11
C GLY A 68 -5.76 13.30 13.43
N VAL A 69 -5.77 14.19 12.43
CA VAL A 69 -5.84 15.65 12.61
C VAL A 69 -7.20 16.08 13.18
N GLN A 70 -8.28 15.39 12.81
CA GLN A 70 -9.61 15.60 13.35
C GLN A 70 -9.93 14.50 14.37
N THR A 71 -9.96 14.86 15.64
CA THR A 71 -10.31 13.96 16.75
C THR A 71 -11.81 13.95 17.02
N LYS A 72 -12.28 12.90 17.72
CA LYS A 72 -13.66 12.79 18.14
C LYS A 72 -14.06 14.00 19.02
N PRO A 73 -15.16 14.72 18.69
CA PRO A 73 -15.63 15.82 19.51
C PRO A 73 -16.04 15.36 20.91
N THR A 74 -15.77 16.19 21.92
CA THR A 74 -16.32 16.00 23.27
C THR A 74 -17.73 16.57 23.30
N ALA A 75 -18.72 15.79 23.76
CA ALA A 75 -20.09 16.26 23.88
C ALA A 75 -20.14 17.49 24.82
N ALA A 76 -20.58 18.64 24.29
CA ALA A 76 -20.88 19.80 25.12
C ALA A 76 -22.24 19.57 25.80
N SER A 77 -22.27 19.67 27.13
CA SER A 77 -23.50 19.62 27.90
C SER A 77 -24.35 20.86 27.61
N GLY A 78 -25.27 20.72 26.65
CA GLY A 78 -26.37 21.65 26.42
C GLY A 78 -26.19 22.56 25.20
N THR A 79 -26.88 22.25 24.11
CA THR A 79 -27.74 23.21 23.40
C THR A 79 -28.62 22.55 22.34
N THR A 80 -29.70 23.26 22.06
CA THR A 80 -30.87 23.04 21.20
C THR A 80 -30.62 22.33 19.86
N LYS A 81 -31.47 21.33 19.60
CA LYS A 81 -31.56 20.52 18.37
C LYS A 81 -31.92 21.38 17.15
N SER A 82 -30.92 21.88 16.43
CA SER A 82 -31.12 22.44 15.07
C SER A 82 -29.94 22.19 14.12
N SER A 83 -28.86 21.59 14.60
CA SER A 83 -27.69 21.15 13.81
C SER A 83 -27.51 19.64 14.01
N PRO A 84 -27.00 18.89 13.01
CA PRO A 84 -26.56 17.51 13.25
C PRO A 84 -25.59 17.46 14.43
N ASP A 85 -25.70 16.40 15.26
CA ASP A 85 -24.82 16.19 16.40
C ASP A 85 -23.38 16.03 15.88
N PRO A 86 -22.43 16.90 16.28
CA PRO A 86 -21.05 16.81 15.82
C PRO A 86 -20.40 15.46 16.12
N VAL A 87 -20.84 14.76 17.17
CA VAL A 87 -20.36 13.41 17.51
C VAL A 87 -20.89 12.38 16.53
N GLU A 88 -22.18 12.44 16.20
CA GLU A 88 -22.83 11.54 15.23
C GLU A 88 -22.25 11.75 13.82
N GLU A 89 -22.09 13.00 13.38
CA GLU A 89 -21.46 13.31 12.09
C GLU A 89 -20.00 12.82 12.03
N TRP A 90 -19.26 12.92 13.12
CA TRP A 90 -17.91 12.36 13.19
C TRP A 90 -17.92 10.83 13.11
N GLN A 91 -18.88 10.17 13.77
CA GLN A 91 -19.03 8.71 13.73
C GLN A 91 -19.38 8.22 12.33
N ASP A 92 -20.34 8.85 11.65
CA ASP A 92 -20.71 8.54 10.26
C ASP A 92 -19.49 8.64 9.32
N HIS A 93 -18.70 9.71 9.47
CA HIS A 93 -17.47 9.87 8.70
C HIS A 93 -16.41 8.81 9.04
N SER A 94 -16.30 8.41 10.31
CA SER A 94 -15.39 7.36 10.75
C SER A 94 -15.77 6.01 10.13
N GLU A 95 -17.04 5.60 10.23
CA GLU A 95 -17.55 4.35 9.65
C GLU A 95 -17.37 4.32 8.14
N ARG A 96 -17.67 5.44 7.46
CA ARG A 96 -17.44 5.57 6.02
C ARG A 96 -15.97 5.41 5.66
N ALA A 97 -15.06 6.00 6.42
CA ALA A 97 -13.63 5.86 6.20
C ALA A 97 -13.17 4.40 6.39
N CYS A 98 -13.64 3.70 7.42
CA CYS A 98 -13.37 2.28 7.63
C CYS A 98 -13.85 1.44 6.45
N GLY A 99 -15.07 1.66 5.97
CA GLY A 99 -15.61 0.94 4.81
C GLY A 99 -14.76 1.12 3.55
N ILE A 100 -14.34 2.35 3.25
CA ILE A 100 -13.48 2.64 2.10
C ILE A 100 -12.13 1.95 2.24
N LEU A 101 -11.50 2.04 3.42
CA LEU A 101 -10.21 1.38 3.68
C LEU A 101 -10.33 -0.13 3.55
N ALA A 102 -11.34 -0.75 4.17
CA ALA A 102 -11.57 -2.19 4.13
C ALA A 102 -11.83 -2.73 2.71
N LEU A 103 -12.49 -1.96 1.85
CA LEU A 103 -12.72 -2.27 0.43
C LEU A 103 -11.48 -2.03 -0.45
N SER A 104 -10.52 -1.25 0.04
CA SER A 104 -9.26 -0.98 -0.67
C SER A 104 -8.16 -2.00 -0.36
N ILE A 105 -8.45 -3.09 0.36
CA ILE A 105 -7.45 -4.07 0.82
C ILE A 105 -7.73 -5.44 0.20
N SER A 106 -6.72 -6.04 -0.44
CA SER A 106 -6.82 -7.40 -0.98
C SER A 106 -7.02 -8.44 0.14
N PRO A 107 -7.66 -9.59 -0.14
CA PRO A 107 -7.90 -10.61 0.88
C PRO A 107 -6.66 -11.07 1.66
N GLY A 108 -5.50 -11.16 1.00
CA GLY A 108 -4.23 -11.56 1.63
C GLY A 108 -3.72 -10.57 2.67
N GLN A 109 -4.11 -9.31 2.55
CA GLN A 109 -3.67 -8.21 3.42
C GLN A 109 -4.64 -7.90 4.58
N LYS A 110 -5.88 -8.41 4.51
CA LYS A 110 -6.90 -8.20 5.56
C LYS A 110 -6.52 -8.70 6.97
N PRO A 111 -5.72 -9.78 7.14
CA PRO A 111 -5.27 -10.18 8.47
C PRO A 111 -4.55 -9.08 9.25
N HIS A 112 -3.89 -8.13 8.58
CA HIS A 112 -3.19 -7.02 9.24
C HIS A 112 -4.10 -6.03 9.97
N ILE A 113 -5.41 -6.02 9.69
CA ILE A 113 -6.35 -5.03 10.24
C ILE A 113 -7.49 -5.64 11.06
N THR A 114 -7.49 -6.96 11.29
CA THR A 114 -8.62 -7.67 11.92
C THR A 114 -8.92 -7.17 13.34
N GLY A 115 -7.91 -6.71 14.09
CA GLY A 115 -8.09 -6.15 15.44
C GLY A 115 -8.43 -4.66 15.50
N CYS A 116 -8.51 -3.97 14.36
CA CYS A 116 -8.69 -2.52 14.32
C CYS A 116 -9.63 -2.04 13.20
N SER A 117 -10.48 -2.92 12.66
CA SER A 117 -11.36 -2.63 11.51
C SER A 117 -12.31 -1.44 11.69
N ASP A 118 -12.58 -1.04 12.93
CA ASP A 118 -13.56 -0.02 13.27
C ASP A 118 -12.91 1.34 13.59
N ASP A 119 -11.59 1.45 13.44
CA ASP A 119 -10.82 2.67 13.68
C ASP A 119 -9.96 2.99 12.45
N PRO A 120 -10.33 3.99 11.65
CA PRO A 120 -9.65 4.25 10.37
C PRO A 120 -8.22 4.75 10.56
N VAL A 121 -7.91 5.39 11.70
CA VAL A 121 -6.56 5.81 12.04
C VAL A 121 -5.70 4.57 12.30
N LYS A 122 -6.19 3.64 13.12
CA LYS A 122 -5.47 2.39 13.41
C LYS A 122 -5.31 1.50 12.20
N ILE A 123 -6.28 1.45 11.28
CA ILE A 123 -6.11 0.74 10.00
C ILE A 123 -4.93 1.30 9.22
N CYS A 124 -4.89 2.62 9.02
CA CYS A 124 -3.81 3.25 8.27
C CYS A 124 -2.45 3.07 8.96
N THR A 125 -2.40 3.19 10.29
CA THR A 125 -1.16 2.93 11.06
C THR A 125 -0.71 1.48 10.92
N ALA A 126 -1.60 0.50 11.08
CA ALA A 126 -1.24 -0.92 10.99
C ALA A 126 -0.68 -1.28 9.59
N LEU A 127 -1.32 -0.81 8.52
CA LEU A 127 -0.84 -1.04 7.16
C LEU A 127 0.50 -0.34 6.92
N LYS A 128 0.65 0.90 7.37
CA LYS A 128 1.91 1.62 7.27
C LYS A 128 3.04 0.90 8.00
N ASP A 129 2.79 0.41 9.20
CA ASP A 129 3.79 -0.28 10.01
C ASP A 129 4.25 -1.59 9.34
N VAL A 130 3.36 -2.29 8.64
CA VAL A 130 3.70 -3.52 7.89
C VAL A 130 4.48 -3.21 6.61
N HIS A 131 4.02 -2.25 5.82
CA HIS A 131 4.58 -2.01 4.47
C HIS A 131 5.74 -1.03 4.42
N GLU A 132 5.82 -0.07 5.34
CA GLU A 132 6.96 0.83 5.48
C GLU A 132 7.96 0.37 6.54
N ALA A 133 7.74 -0.81 7.15
CA ALA A 133 8.71 -1.42 8.03
C ALA A 133 10.06 -1.52 7.32
N LYS A 134 11.06 -0.80 7.83
CA LYS A 134 12.43 -0.74 7.30
C LYS A 134 13.23 -1.99 7.69
N GLN A 135 12.60 -3.16 7.54
CA GLN A 135 13.14 -4.45 7.92
C GLN A 135 13.81 -5.15 6.73
N PRO A 136 14.83 -6.00 6.98
CA PRO A 136 15.50 -6.75 5.93
C PRO A 136 14.57 -7.57 5.04
N GLY A 137 13.53 -8.22 5.58
CA GLY A 137 12.58 -9.00 4.79
C GLY A 137 11.80 -8.17 3.77
N ASN A 138 11.38 -6.96 4.13
CA ASN A 138 10.70 -6.05 3.18
C ASN A 138 11.65 -5.60 2.06
N ARG A 139 12.94 -5.37 2.38
CA ARG A 139 13.96 -5.08 1.36
C ARG A 139 14.21 -6.29 0.45
N PHE A 140 14.27 -7.50 1.01
CA PHE A 140 14.39 -8.75 0.24
C PHE A 140 13.28 -8.85 -0.81
N ASN A 141 12.02 -8.62 -0.41
CA ASN A 141 10.88 -8.66 -1.33
C ASN A 141 11.01 -7.60 -2.42
N ALA A 142 11.35 -6.36 -2.06
CA ALA A 142 11.53 -5.27 -3.02
C ALA A 142 12.68 -5.53 -4.02
N TYR A 143 13.78 -6.13 -3.57
CA TYR A 143 14.86 -6.59 -4.46
C TYR A 143 14.40 -7.74 -5.37
N SER A 144 13.60 -8.68 -4.85
CA SER A 144 13.05 -9.77 -5.67
C SER A 144 12.12 -9.23 -6.77
N ASP A 145 11.29 -8.23 -6.45
CA ASP A 145 10.43 -7.55 -7.42
C ASP A 145 11.25 -6.83 -8.50
N LEU A 146 12.29 -6.07 -8.10
CA LEU A 146 13.22 -5.41 -9.02
C LEU A 146 13.85 -6.40 -10.01
N PHE A 147 14.36 -7.54 -9.53
CA PHE A 147 15.01 -8.54 -10.38
C PHE A 147 14.02 -9.38 -11.19
N SER A 148 12.73 -9.33 -10.85
CA SER A 148 11.66 -10.01 -11.59
C SER A 148 11.11 -9.17 -12.74
N ILE A 149 11.48 -7.88 -12.84
CA ILE A 149 11.09 -7.02 -13.97
C ILE A 149 11.50 -7.68 -15.30
N ARG A 150 10.55 -7.82 -16.20
CA ARG A 150 10.74 -8.26 -17.58
C ARG A 150 10.05 -7.27 -18.50
N LYS A 151 10.66 -7.01 -19.66
CA LYS A 151 10.08 -6.14 -20.67
C LYS A 151 8.92 -6.88 -21.35
N GLU A 152 7.75 -6.26 -21.37
CA GLU A 152 6.61 -6.79 -22.14
C GLU A 152 6.78 -6.50 -23.65
N PRO A 153 6.18 -7.31 -24.55
CA PRO A 153 6.34 -7.16 -26.00
C PRO A 153 6.03 -5.73 -26.50
N ASP A 154 4.93 -5.16 -26.01
CA ASP A 154 4.41 -3.85 -26.43
C ASP A 154 4.87 -2.68 -25.54
N GLU A 155 5.67 -2.95 -24.51
CA GLU A 155 6.18 -1.92 -23.60
C GLU A 155 7.32 -1.14 -24.23
N SER A 156 7.31 0.19 -24.08
CA SER A 156 8.43 1.03 -24.49
C SER A 156 9.62 0.91 -23.53
N LEU A 157 10.85 1.03 -24.03
CA LEU A 157 12.04 1.03 -23.17
C LEU A 157 12.01 2.14 -22.11
N SER A 158 11.39 3.28 -22.40
CA SER A 158 11.24 4.36 -21.43
C SER A 158 10.34 3.97 -20.25
N LEU A 159 9.28 3.19 -20.48
CA LEU A 159 8.44 2.65 -19.39
C LEU A 159 9.22 1.63 -18.56
N LEU A 160 9.98 0.74 -19.21
CA LEU A 160 10.81 -0.23 -18.52
C LEU A 160 11.86 0.43 -17.60
N ILE A 161 12.51 1.50 -18.09
CA ILE A 161 13.47 2.30 -17.30
C ILE A 161 12.76 2.92 -16.10
N MET A 162 11.60 3.54 -16.31
CA MET A 162 10.80 4.16 -15.24
C MET A 162 10.42 3.14 -14.16
N CYS A 163 10.00 1.93 -14.55
CA CYS A 163 9.67 0.84 -13.61
C CYS A 163 10.90 0.44 -12.78
N SER A 164 12.07 0.29 -13.40
CA SER A 164 13.32 -0.03 -12.70
C SER A 164 13.73 1.07 -11.71
N GLU A 165 13.68 2.33 -12.12
CA GLU A 165 13.97 3.49 -11.27
C GLU A 165 12.99 3.56 -10.08
N HIS A 166 11.71 3.29 -10.34
CA HIS A 166 10.68 3.26 -9.32
C HIS A 166 10.95 2.18 -8.26
N CYS A 167 11.17 0.92 -8.68
CA CYS A 167 11.50 -0.17 -7.75
C CYS A 167 12.77 0.15 -6.93
N MET A 168 13.78 0.74 -7.56
CA MET A 168 14.99 1.18 -6.86
C MET A 168 14.70 2.27 -5.82
N GLN A 169 13.78 3.18 -6.10
CA GLN A 169 13.36 4.20 -5.13
C GLN A 169 12.61 3.58 -3.94
N LEU A 170 11.79 2.55 -4.16
CA LEU A 170 11.13 1.82 -3.07
C LEU A 170 12.14 1.15 -2.15
N ILE A 171 13.13 0.47 -2.72
CA ILE A 171 14.24 -0.14 -1.97
C ILE A 171 14.96 0.93 -1.12
N LYS A 172 15.23 2.12 -1.68
CA LYS A 172 15.86 3.22 -0.94
C LYS A 172 14.99 3.70 0.22
N ASN A 173 13.67 3.78 0.05
CA ASN A 173 12.75 4.23 1.10
C ASN A 173 12.72 3.24 2.29
N LEU A 174 12.93 1.94 2.02
CA LEU A 174 13.00 0.87 3.02
C LEU A 174 14.33 0.80 3.79
N ARG A 175 15.31 1.66 3.48
CA ARG A 175 16.58 1.74 4.21
C ARG A 175 16.42 2.56 5.50
N THR A 176 17.03 2.08 6.56
CA THR A 176 17.20 2.86 7.81
C THR A 176 18.25 3.96 7.61
N SER A 177 18.29 4.94 8.50
CA SER A 177 19.32 5.99 8.48
C SER A 177 20.74 5.45 8.71
N THR A 178 20.86 4.25 9.27
CA THR A 178 22.12 3.55 9.54
C THR A 178 22.49 2.53 8.46
N PHE A 179 21.71 2.40 7.39
CA PHE A 179 21.96 1.41 6.34
C PHE A 179 23.22 1.77 5.55
N THR A 180 24.19 0.86 5.50
CA THR A 180 25.50 1.08 4.86
C THR A 180 25.66 0.22 3.59
N LEU A 181 26.76 0.43 2.86
CA LEU A 181 27.12 -0.43 1.74
C LEU A 181 27.42 -1.87 2.20
N GLU A 182 28.07 -2.04 3.36
CA GLU A 182 28.31 -3.36 3.94
C GLU A 182 26.99 -4.09 4.26
N SER A 183 26.00 -3.36 4.79
CA SER A 183 24.64 -3.90 5.00
C SER A 183 24.00 -4.37 3.69
N LEU A 184 24.27 -3.68 2.58
CA LEU A 184 23.80 -4.09 1.25
C LEU A 184 24.50 -5.38 0.79
N ASP A 185 25.82 -5.45 0.91
CA ASP A 185 26.59 -6.63 0.50
C ASP A 185 26.17 -7.87 1.29
N ASP A 186 25.92 -7.72 2.59
CA ASP A 186 25.43 -8.78 3.47
C ASP A 186 24.02 -9.25 3.07
N GLU A 187 23.10 -8.32 2.84
CA GLU A 187 21.74 -8.66 2.38
C GLU A 187 21.77 -9.36 1.02
N LEU A 188 22.55 -8.86 0.05
CA LEU A 188 22.68 -9.49 -1.27
C LEU A 188 23.25 -10.90 -1.17
N GLN A 189 24.24 -11.13 -0.32
CA GLN A 189 24.77 -12.47 -0.09
C GLN A 189 23.72 -13.41 0.52
N CYS A 190 22.98 -12.95 1.54
CA CYS A 190 21.88 -13.73 2.12
C CYS A 190 20.79 -14.02 1.08
N MET A 191 20.45 -13.05 0.23
CA MET A 191 19.51 -13.23 -0.88
C MET A 191 19.96 -14.32 -1.85
N THR A 192 21.24 -14.31 -2.24
CA THR A 192 21.81 -15.35 -3.11
C THR A 192 21.73 -16.71 -2.45
N LEU A 193 22.07 -16.82 -1.16
CA LEU A 193 22.00 -18.09 -0.43
C LEU A 193 20.56 -18.60 -0.37
N ILE A 194 19.58 -17.76 0.01
CA ILE A 194 18.16 -18.13 0.04
C ILE A 194 17.68 -18.64 -1.32
N ARG A 195 18.08 -17.99 -2.42
CA ARG A 195 17.69 -18.39 -3.78
C ARG A 195 18.43 -19.63 -4.28
N ALA A 196 19.56 -19.99 -3.67
CA ALA A 196 20.34 -21.17 -4.01
C ALA A 196 19.92 -22.41 -3.20
N LEU A 197 19.10 -22.24 -2.16
CA LEU A 197 18.54 -23.35 -1.40
C LEU A 197 17.60 -24.18 -2.28
N LEU A 198 17.67 -25.51 -2.14
CA LEU A 198 16.71 -26.44 -2.74
C LEU A 198 15.34 -26.30 -2.08
N ASP A 199 14.27 -26.65 -2.79
CA ASP A 199 12.88 -26.57 -2.34
C ASP A 199 12.63 -27.24 -0.96
N GLU A 200 13.43 -28.25 -0.59
CA GLU A 200 13.36 -28.90 0.73
C GLU A 200 13.69 -27.98 1.91
N PHE A 201 14.27 -26.80 1.64
CA PHE A 201 14.59 -25.77 2.64
C PHE A 201 13.64 -24.56 2.58
N ASP A 202 12.53 -24.61 1.83
CA ASP A 202 11.59 -23.49 1.69
C ASP A 202 11.05 -22.98 3.03
N HIS A 203 10.79 -23.89 3.98
CA HIS A 203 10.35 -23.51 5.32
C HIS A 203 11.42 -22.72 6.07
N PHE A 204 12.69 -23.09 5.92
CA PHE A 204 13.83 -22.41 6.54
C PHE A 204 14.03 -21.02 5.92
N ALA A 205 14.02 -20.94 4.57
CA ALA A 205 14.05 -19.68 3.83
C ALA A 205 12.92 -18.74 4.25
N SER A 206 11.68 -19.26 4.30
CA SER A 206 10.50 -18.49 4.73
C SER A 206 10.63 -18.00 6.17
N THR A 207 11.16 -18.81 7.08
CA THR A 207 11.36 -18.42 8.49
C THR A 207 12.37 -17.29 8.62
N LEU A 208 13.46 -17.32 7.86
CA LEU A 208 14.48 -16.26 7.88
C LEU A 208 13.92 -14.91 7.42
N ILE A 209 13.13 -14.92 6.33
CA ILE A 209 12.48 -13.71 5.81
C ILE A 209 11.48 -13.16 6.82
N ILE A 210 10.62 -14.02 7.39
CA ILE A 210 9.58 -13.61 8.37
C ILE A 210 10.21 -13.08 9.67
N THR A 211 11.27 -13.72 10.15
CA THR A 211 11.95 -13.30 11.38
C THR A 211 12.86 -12.09 11.20
N ASN A 212 13.01 -11.58 9.97
CA ASN A 212 13.89 -10.47 9.62
C ASN A 212 15.35 -10.68 10.05
N LYS A 213 15.76 -11.95 10.14
CA LYS A 213 17.12 -12.39 10.46
C LYS A 213 17.83 -12.73 9.16
N LEU A 214 18.17 -11.69 8.40
CA LEU A 214 18.95 -11.79 7.17
C LEU A 214 20.37 -11.30 7.44
N ASP A 215 21.07 -12.02 8.31
CA ASP A 215 22.49 -11.81 8.58
C ASP A 215 23.24 -13.16 8.51
N LYS A 216 24.54 -13.14 8.23
CA LYS A 216 25.34 -14.37 8.06
C LYS A 216 25.43 -15.21 9.34
N SER A 217 25.23 -14.58 10.49
CA SER A 217 25.18 -15.23 11.80
C SER A 217 23.75 -15.57 12.24
N SER A 218 22.76 -15.44 11.36
CA SER A 218 21.38 -15.79 11.67
C SER A 218 21.24 -17.29 11.88
N HIS A 219 20.80 -17.67 13.08
CA HIS A 219 20.52 -19.07 13.46
C HIS A 219 19.00 -19.30 13.45
N VAL A 220 18.54 -20.31 12.73
CA VAL A 220 17.14 -20.78 12.81
C VAL A 220 17.14 -22.30 13.00
N GLY A 221 16.62 -22.78 14.14
CA GLY A 221 16.47 -24.21 14.42
C GLY A 221 17.78 -25.00 14.51
N GLY A 222 18.89 -24.38 14.95
CA GLY A 222 20.20 -25.04 15.08
C GLY A 222 20.99 -25.15 13.78
N ARG A 223 20.53 -24.53 12.69
CA ARG A 223 21.27 -24.39 11.44
C ARG A 223 21.69 -22.94 11.25
N THR A 224 22.94 -22.74 10.83
CA THR A 224 23.45 -21.45 10.34
C THR A 224 23.36 -21.43 8.82
N PHE A 225 23.41 -20.23 8.25
CA PHE A 225 23.88 -20.07 6.88
C PHE A 225 25.30 -20.63 6.71
#